data_AF-A0A4R9QGS5-F1
#
_entry.id   AF-A0A4R9QGS5-F1
#
_cell.length_a   1.000
_cell.length_b   1.000
_cell.length_c   1.000
_cell.angle_alpha   90.00
_cell.angle_beta   90.00
_cell.angle_gamma   90.00
#
_symmetry.space_group_name_H-M   'P 1'
#
loop_
_entity.id
_entity.type
_entity.pdbx_description
1 polymer ?
#
loop_
_entity_poly.entity_id
_entity_poly.type
_entity_poly.pdbx_seq_one_letter_code
_entity_poly.pdbx_strand_id
1 'polypeptide(L)'
;MATRPISPEDHDRIAEAIRAAEAKTAGEIYCVVAQSSDGYFFPAAFAAALATLIVSLAVAYGLEAWWLTIRLPHFVLAEILALSCMLVLLWMLPRLRIHLVPRRLRYQAAHANAMKQFLARNVHRTSARTGVLIFVSIAERYAEVVADSGIDAKVGQHVWDGVVRELTRHAGDDRLADGFVKAIESVGAVLAEHFPVTEGDTNELDDHLVEI
;
A
#
# COMPACT_ATOMS: atom_id res chain seq x y z
N MET A 1 -5.98 -7.98 1.51
CA MET A 1 -7.43 -8.23 1.50
C MET A 1 -7.75 -8.84 0.14
N ALA A 2 -8.75 -9.71 0.03
CA ALA A 2 -9.31 -9.99 -1.28
C ALA A 2 -10.47 -9.00 -1.42
N THR A 3 -10.17 -7.79 -1.90
CA THR A 3 -11.22 -6.82 -2.17
C THR A 3 -11.83 -7.15 -3.53
N ARG A 4 -13.15 -7.22 -3.60
CA ARG A 4 -13.93 -7.21 -4.83
C ARG A 4 -13.42 -6.06 -5.72
N PRO A 5 -13.26 -6.29 -7.03
CA PRO A 5 -12.93 -5.22 -7.96
C PRO A 5 -13.94 -4.08 -7.82
N ILE A 6 -13.45 -2.84 -7.76
CA ILE A 6 -14.29 -1.66 -7.67
C ILE A 6 -15.11 -1.59 -8.96
N SER A 7 -16.43 -1.53 -8.82
CA SER A 7 -17.32 -1.49 -9.97
C SER A 7 -17.38 -0.08 -10.58
N PRO A 8 -17.81 0.08 -11.84
CA PRO A 8 -18.03 1.40 -12.41
C PRO A 8 -18.97 2.27 -11.56
N GLU A 9 -20.00 1.67 -10.96
CA GLU A 9 -20.92 2.35 -10.04
C GLU A 9 -20.19 2.82 -8.76
N ASP A 10 -19.23 2.04 -8.25
CA ASP A 10 -18.40 2.46 -7.12
C ASP A 10 -17.46 3.61 -7.50
N HIS A 11 -16.90 3.62 -8.71
CA HIS A 11 -16.13 4.75 -9.21
C HIS A 11 -16.97 6.02 -9.26
N ASP A 12 -18.21 5.94 -9.77
CA ASP A 12 -19.13 7.09 -9.84
C ASP A 12 -19.48 7.61 -8.45
N ARG A 13 -19.75 6.71 -7.50
CA ARG A 13 -20.01 7.06 -6.08
C ARG A 13 -18.83 7.77 -5.44
N ILE A 14 -17.61 7.29 -5.67
CA ILE A 14 -16.39 7.91 -5.13
C ILE A 14 -16.16 9.27 -5.78
N ALA A 15 -16.32 9.39 -7.09
CA ALA A 15 -16.19 10.65 -7.81
C ALA A 15 -17.23 11.70 -7.34
N GLU A 16 -18.47 11.28 -7.07
CA GLU A 16 -19.50 12.14 -6.49
C GLU A 16 -19.13 12.58 -5.06
N ALA A 17 -18.58 11.68 -4.24
CA ALA A 17 -18.10 12.03 -2.91
C ALA A 17 -16.95 13.05 -2.94
N ILE A 18 -16.01 12.91 -3.89
CA ILE A 18 -14.92 13.88 -4.10
C ILE A 18 -15.51 15.26 -4.44
N ARG A 19 -16.35 15.33 -5.49
CA ARG A 19 -17.02 16.58 -5.89
C ARG A 19 -17.81 17.23 -4.75
N ALA A 20 -18.53 16.44 -3.97
CA ALA A 20 -19.34 16.95 -2.86
C ALA A 20 -18.49 17.47 -1.69
N ALA A 21 -17.29 16.92 -1.50
CA ALA A 21 -16.32 17.39 -0.52
C ALA A 21 -15.65 18.68 -0.99
N GLU A 22 -15.11 18.70 -2.21
CA GLU A 22 -14.40 19.84 -2.81
C GLU A 22 -15.31 21.05 -3.03
N ALA A 23 -16.61 20.85 -3.27
CA ALA A 23 -17.58 21.96 -3.31
C ALA A 23 -17.65 22.78 -2.00
N LYS A 24 -17.06 22.30 -0.89
CA LYS A 24 -17.08 22.94 0.44
C LYS A 24 -15.70 23.41 0.90
N THR A 25 -14.64 23.16 0.14
CA THR A 25 -13.27 23.51 0.53
C THR A 25 -12.43 23.89 -0.68
N ALA A 26 -11.48 24.81 -0.51
CA ALA A 26 -10.43 25.07 -1.51
C ALA A 26 -9.28 24.04 -1.46
N GLY A 27 -9.54 22.88 -0.85
CA GLY A 27 -8.60 21.76 -0.76
C GLY A 27 -8.99 20.66 -1.73
N GLU A 28 -7.99 20.02 -2.30
CA GLU A 28 -8.13 19.06 -3.39
C GLU A 28 -7.90 17.64 -2.86
N ILE A 29 -8.79 16.69 -3.19
CA ILE A 29 -8.75 15.33 -2.67
C ILE A 29 -8.49 14.33 -3.80
N TYR A 30 -7.30 13.73 -3.77
CA TYR A 30 -6.90 12.71 -4.73
C TYR A 30 -6.95 11.31 -4.13
N CYS A 31 -7.61 10.37 -4.80
CA CYS A 31 -7.76 8.99 -4.32
C CYS A 31 -7.02 8.00 -5.21
N VAL A 32 -6.22 7.12 -4.60
CA VAL A 32 -5.48 6.07 -5.31
C VAL A 32 -5.62 4.73 -4.61
N VAL A 33 -5.92 3.69 -5.40
CA VAL A 33 -5.86 2.29 -4.98
C VAL A 33 -4.78 1.56 -5.77
N ALA A 34 -3.85 0.92 -5.08
CA ALA A 34 -2.80 0.09 -5.66
C ALA A 34 -3.07 -1.39 -5.37
N GLN A 35 -3.00 -2.25 -6.40
CA GLN A 35 -3.11 -3.69 -6.19
C GLN A 35 -1.90 -4.23 -5.41
N SER A 36 -0.70 -3.74 -5.71
CA SER A 36 0.55 -4.01 -5.01
C SER A 36 1.49 -2.82 -5.18
N SER A 37 2.26 -2.48 -4.15
CA SER A 37 3.19 -1.34 -4.20
C SER A 37 4.60 -1.69 -4.70
N ASP A 38 4.96 -2.97 -4.72
CA ASP A 38 6.23 -3.47 -5.26
C ASP A 38 6.10 -4.94 -5.73
N GLY A 39 7.08 -5.44 -6.47
CA GLY A 39 7.14 -6.81 -6.98
C GLY A 39 7.67 -7.86 -5.98
N TYR A 40 8.27 -7.41 -4.87
CA TYR A 40 8.76 -8.19 -3.72
C TYR A 40 9.70 -9.37 -4.01
N PHE A 41 10.16 -9.56 -5.26
CA PHE A 41 10.95 -10.71 -5.64
C PHE A 41 12.30 -10.75 -4.91
N PHE A 42 13.06 -9.64 -4.92
CA PHE A 42 14.38 -9.61 -4.28
C PHE A 42 14.32 -9.82 -2.76
N PRO A 43 13.47 -9.13 -1.98
CA PRO A 43 13.37 -9.38 -0.55
C PRO A 43 12.91 -10.81 -0.23
N ALA A 44 11.97 -11.36 -1.01
CA ALA A 44 11.51 -12.74 -0.84
C ALA A 44 12.59 -13.77 -1.17
N ALA A 45 13.34 -13.58 -2.26
CA ALA A 45 14.44 -14.44 -2.67
C ALA A 45 15.58 -14.43 -1.64
N PHE A 46 15.91 -13.26 -1.07
CA PHE A 46 16.88 -13.15 0.01
C PHE A 46 16.44 -13.91 1.27
N ALA A 47 15.19 -13.73 1.70
CA ALA A 47 14.63 -14.46 2.84
C ALA A 47 14.62 -15.98 2.60
N ALA A 48 14.25 -16.40 1.39
CA ALA A 48 14.28 -17.80 0.98
C ALA A 48 15.70 -18.39 1.00
N ALA A 49 16.69 -17.66 0.49
CA ALA A 49 18.09 -18.09 0.52
C ALA A 49 18.60 -18.27 1.95
N LEU A 50 18.31 -17.32 2.84
CA LEU A 50 18.68 -17.42 4.26
C LEU A 50 17.99 -18.60 4.93
N ALA A 51 16.70 -18.82 4.66
CA ALA A 51 15.96 -19.96 5.18
C ALA A 51 16.55 -21.30 4.69
N THR A 52 16.90 -21.40 3.41
CA THR A 52 17.56 -22.59 2.85
C THR A 52 18.89 -22.87 3.54
N LEU A 53 19.70 -21.85 3.81
CA LEU A 53 20.97 -22.00 4.55
C LEU A 53 20.74 -22.51 5.99
N ILE A 54 19.77 -21.93 6.70
CA ILE A 54 19.43 -22.34 8.08
C ILE A 54 18.93 -23.78 8.10
N VAL A 55 18.04 -24.15 7.17
CA VAL A 55 17.52 -25.52 7.05
C VAL A 55 18.64 -26.49 6.67
N SER A 56 19.51 -26.12 5.73
CA SER A 56 20.69 -26.91 5.35
C SER A 56 21.56 -27.21 6.58
N LEU A 57 21.85 -26.20 7.40
CA LEU A 57 22.62 -26.37 8.63
C LEU A 57 21.92 -27.30 9.63
N ALA A 58 20.61 -27.14 9.85
CA ALA A 58 19.85 -28.01 10.75
C ALA A 58 19.83 -29.47 10.26
N VAL A 59 19.68 -29.69 8.95
CA VAL A 59 19.73 -31.02 8.33
C VAL A 59 21.13 -31.64 8.51
N ALA A 60 22.20 -30.86 8.35
CA ALA A 60 23.57 -31.35 8.54
C ALA A 60 23.78 -31.89 9.96
N TYR A 61 23.39 -31.13 10.99
CA TYR A 61 23.46 -31.58 12.39
C TYR A 61 22.54 -32.79 12.66
N GLY A 62 21.36 -32.84 12.04
CA GLY A 62 20.45 -33.97 12.18
C GLY A 62 21.01 -35.27 11.58
N LEU A 63 21.64 -35.19 10.41
CA LEU A 63 22.32 -36.32 9.77
C LEU A 63 23.46 -36.85 10.65
N GLU A 64 24.26 -35.93 11.22
CA GLU A 64 25.33 -36.29 12.15
C GLU A 64 24.78 -36.98 13.41
N ALA A 65 23.72 -36.43 14.02
CA ALA A 65 23.10 -37.00 15.21
C ALA A 65 22.51 -38.40 14.98
N TRP A 66 22.05 -38.70 13.76
CA TRP A 66 21.53 -40.01 13.37
C TRP A 66 22.58 -40.93 12.72
N TRP A 67 23.86 -40.55 12.76
CA TRP A 67 24.96 -41.32 12.19
C TRP A 67 24.83 -41.59 10.68
N LEU A 68 24.07 -40.76 9.97
CA LEU A 68 23.88 -40.84 8.53
C LEU A 68 24.98 -40.05 7.82
N THR A 69 25.67 -40.70 6.88
CA THR A 69 26.76 -40.06 6.12
C THR A 69 26.30 -39.72 4.71
N ILE A 70 26.42 -38.45 4.33
CA ILE A 70 26.22 -37.96 2.97
C ILE A 70 27.55 -37.39 2.48
N ARG A 71 27.98 -37.79 1.28
CA ARG A 71 29.18 -37.20 0.67
C ARG A 71 28.93 -35.71 0.39
N LEU A 72 29.85 -34.86 0.82
CA LEU A 72 29.75 -33.39 0.72
C LEU A 72 29.27 -32.87 -0.65
N PRO A 73 29.74 -33.41 -1.82
CA PRO A 73 29.24 -32.94 -3.11
C PRO A 73 27.74 -33.13 -3.33
N HIS A 74 27.17 -34.23 -2.81
CA HIS A 74 25.73 -34.50 -2.94
C HIS A 74 24.91 -33.58 -2.04
N PHE A 75 25.45 -33.26 -0.85
CA PHE A 75 24.82 -32.32 0.06
C PHE A 75 24.75 -30.91 -0.55
N VAL A 76 25.88 -30.42 -1.09
CA VAL A 76 25.94 -29.12 -1.77
C VAL A 76 25.04 -29.09 -3.01
N LEU A 77 25.00 -30.17 -3.80
CA LEU A 77 24.11 -30.26 -4.96
C LEU A 77 22.63 -30.20 -4.55
N ALA A 78 22.25 -30.88 -3.46
CA ALA A 78 20.89 -30.84 -2.92
C ALA A 78 20.52 -29.43 -2.44
N GLU A 79 21.44 -28.71 -1.81
CA GLU A 79 21.24 -27.32 -1.38
C GLU A 79 21.04 -26.37 -2.57
N ILE A 80 21.89 -26.47 -3.60
CA ILE A 80 21.75 -25.67 -4.84
C ILE A 80 20.39 -25.95 -5.49
N LEU A 81 20.03 -27.24 -5.62
CA LEU A 81 18.75 -27.63 -6.20
C LEU A 81 17.56 -27.10 -5.39
N ALA A 82 17.62 -27.20 -4.06
CA ALA A 82 16.58 -26.67 -3.17
C ALA A 82 16.40 -25.16 -3.34
N LEU A 83 17.51 -24.40 -3.40
CA LEU A 83 17.46 -22.97 -3.65
C LEU A 83 16.90 -22.65 -5.05
N SER A 84 17.35 -23.36 -6.09
CA SER A 84 16.83 -23.17 -7.45
C SER A 84 15.33 -23.45 -7.54
N CYS A 85 14.85 -24.55 -6.95
CA CYS A 85 13.43 -24.86 -6.88
C CYS A 85 12.64 -23.77 -6.14
N MET A 86 13.16 -23.26 -5.02
CA MET A 86 12.53 -22.17 -4.29
C MET A 86 12.45 -20.88 -5.10
N LEU A 87 13.50 -20.52 -5.85
CA LEU A 87 13.48 -19.34 -6.72
C LEU A 87 12.48 -19.48 -7.88
N VAL A 88 12.41 -20.67 -8.50
CA VAL A 88 11.41 -20.97 -9.53
C VAL A 88 9.99 -20.88 -8.95
N LEU A 89 9.77 -21.41 -7.74
CA LEU A 89 8.49 -21.30 -7.04
C LEU A 89 8.07 -19.84 -6.82
N LEU A 90 8.99 -18.98 -6.36
CA LEU A 90 8.75 -17.55 -6.18
C LEU A 90 8.51 -16.82 -7.49
N TRP A 91 9.17 -17.25 -8.58
CA TRP A 91 8.91 -16.71 -9.90
C TRP A 91 7.51 -17.07 -10.39
N MET A 92 7.12 -18.35 -10.29
CA MET A 92 5.82 -18.87 -10.74
C MET A 92 4.63 -18.38 -9.89
N LEU A 93 4.82 -18.15 -8.59
CA LEU A 93 3.75 -17.79 -7.66
C LEU A 93 4.02 -16.42 -6.98
N PRO A 94 3.73 -15.29 -7.65
CA PRO A 94 3.95 -13.95 -7.10
C PRO A 94 3.28 -13.70 -5.75
N ARG A 95 2.13 -14.35 -5.51
CA ARG A 95 1.36 -14.26 -4.26
C ARG A 95 2.13 -14.76 -3.03
N LEU A 96 3.11 -15.65 -3.20
CA LEU A 96 3.93 -16.14 -2.09
C LEU A 96 4.98 -15.13 -1.64
N ARG A 97 5.45 -14.26 -2.55
CA ARG A 97 6.56 -13.33 -2.30
C ARG A 97 6.26 -12.46 -1.08
N ILE A 98 5.07 -11.86 -1.03
CA ILE A 98 4.68 -10.93 0.04
C ILE A 98 4.59 -11.58 1.43
N HIS A 99 4.42 -12.91 1.50
CA HIS A 99 4.36 -13.65 2.76
C HIS A 99 5.76 -13.85 3.37
N LEU A 100 6.80 -13.90 2.53
CA LEU A 100 8.20 -13.99 2.96
C LEU A 100 8.77 -12.62 3.38
N VAL A 101 8.09 -11.52 3.07
CA VAL A 101 8.58 -10.18 3.37
C VAL A 101 8.02 -9.69 4.73
N PRO A 102 8.89 -9.22 5.65
CA PRO A 102 8.46 -8.59 6.90
C PRO A 102 7.49 -7.43 6.68
N ARG A 103 6.57 -7.21 7.62
CA ARG A 103 5.58 -6.12 7.55
C ARG A 103 6.22 -4.73 7.39
N ARG A 104 7.33 -4.48 8.07
CA ARG A 104 8.04 -3.19 8.01
C ARG A 104 8.48 -2.82 6.60
N LEU A 105 9.09 -3.76 5.86
CA LEU A 105 9.53 -3.52 4.49
C LEU A 105 8.33 -3.31 3.54
N ARG A 106 7.25 -4.06 3.73
CA ARG A 106 6.01 -3.88 2.95
C ARG A 106 5.41 -2.49 3.15
N TYR A 107 5.36 -2.00 4.39
CA TYR A 107 4.81 -0.68 4.69
C TYR A 107 5.72 0.44 4.17
N GLN A 108 7.05 0.28 4.23
CA GLN A 108 7.98 1.21 3.61
C GLN A 108 7.79 1.27 2.08
N ALA A 109 7.62 0.13 1.43
CA ALA A 109 7.35 0.09 -0.01
C ALA A 109 6.01 0.75 -0.36
N ALA A 110 4.95 0.51 0.43
CA ALA A 110 3.65 1.13 0.25
C ALA A 110 3.68 2.65 0.46
N HIS A 111 4.33 3.12 1.52
CA HIS A 111 4.56 4.55 1.77
C HIS A 111 5.36 5.21 0.64
N ALA A 112 6.42 4.56 0.17
CA ALA A 112 7.21 5.06 -0.95
C ALA A 112 6.38 5.15 -2.25
N ASN A 113 5.44 4.21 -2.47
CA ASN A 113 4.52 4.29 -3.60
C ASN A 113 3.52 5.44 -3.42
N ALA A 114 2.92 5.60 -2.24
CA ALA A 114 2.04 6.74 -1.93
C ALA A 114 2.73 8.07 -2.24
N MET A 115 3.97 8.25 -1.75
CA MET A 115 4.76 9.45 -2.01
C MET A 115 5.08 9.64 -3.50
N LYS A 116 5.39 8.56 -4.23
CA LYS A 116 5.56 8.63 -5.70
C LYS A 116 4.30 9.11 -6.40
N GLN A 117 3.11 8.63 -5.99
CA GLN A 117 1.85 9.07 -6.58
C GLN A 117 1.54 10.53 -6.24
N PHE A 118 1.78 10.94 -4.99
CA PHE A 118 1.62 12.32 -4.54
C PHE A 118 2.45 13.32 -5.37
N LEU A 119 3.70 12.94 -5.65
CA LEU A 119 4.60 13.74 -6.49
C LEU A 119 4.24 13.65 -7.98
N ALA A 120 4.00 12.45 -8.51
CA ALA A 120 3.72 12.25 -9.93
C ALA A 120 2.42 12.92 -10.40
N ARG A 121 1.43 13.01 -9.51
CA ARG A 121 0.11 13.61 -9.81
C ARG A 121 0.03 15.09 -9.50
N ASN A 122 1.15 15.73 -9.15
CA ASN A 122 1.20 17.17 -8.88
C ASN A 122 0.23 17.62 -7.76
N VAL A 123 -0.17 16.72 -6.86
CA VAL A 123 -1.03 17.05 -5.70
C VAL A 123 -0.38 18.12 -4.81
N HIS A 124 0.95 18.14 -4.81
CA HIS A 124 1.81 19.12 -4.13
C HIS A 124 1.96 20.48 -4.85
N ARG A 125 1.38 20.64 -6.04
CA ARG A 125 1.51 21.83 -6.89
C ARG A 125 0.28 22.73 -6.86
N THR A 126 -0.69 22.41 -6.00
CA THR A 126 -1.87 23.26 -5.82
C THR A 126 -1.47 24.66 -5.40
N SER A 127 -2.17 25.68 -5.92
CA SER A 127 -1.82 27.09 -5.69
C SER A 127 -1.67 27.44 -4.21
N ALA A 128 -2.45 26.80 -3.33
CA ALA A 128 -2.44 26.97 -1.88
C ALA A 128 -1.73 25.84 -1.10
N ARG A 129 -1.15 24.83 -1.78
CA ARG A 129 -0.59 23.61 -1.13
C ARG A 129 -1.60 22.92 -0.22
N THR A 130 -2.80 22.72 -0.76
CA THR A 130 -3.98 22.17 -0.07
C THR A 130 -4.39 20.81 -0.63
N GLY A 131 -3.46 20.08 -1.25
CA GLY A 131 -3.73 18.74 -1.77
C GLY A 131 -3.62 17.65 -0.71
N VAL A 132 -4.58 16.72 -0.71
CA VAL A 132 -4.59 15.51 0.11
C VAL A 132 -4.66 14.28 -0.78
N LEU A 133 -3.77 13.31 -0.57
CA LEU A 133 -3.82 11.99 -1.18
C LEU A 133 -4.36 10.96 -0.18
N ILE A 134 -5.43 10.27 -0.55
CA ILE A 134 -5.90 9.06 0.13
C ILE A 134 -5.39 7.85 -0.65
N PHE A 135 -4.47 7.09 -0.06
CA PHE A 135 -3.81 5.96 -0.70
C PHE A 135 -4.15 4.64 0.00
N VAL A 136 -4.50 3.61 -0.78
CA VAL A 136 -4.72 2.24 -0.29
C VAL A 136 -3.91 1.24 -1.11
N SER A 137 -3.19 0.34 -0.43
CA SER A 137 -2.46 -0.77 -1.06
C SER A 137 -3.02 -2.13 -0.59
N ILE A 138 -3.59 -2.88 -1.53
CA ILE A 138 -4.41 -4.07 -1.26
C ILE A 138 -3.58 -5.26 -0.79
N ALA A 139 -2.45 -5.52 -1.47
CA ALA A 139 -1.57 -6.64 -1.13
C ALA A 139 -0.94 -6.47 0.26
N GLU A 140 -0.51 -5.26 0.58
CA GLU A 140 0.16 -4.89 1.84
C GLU A 140 -0.83 -4.73 2.99
N ARG A 141 -2.13 -4.53 2.69
CA ARG A 141 -3.14 -4.11 3.68
C ARG A 141 -2.69 -2.85 4.40
N TYR A 142 -2.38 -1.84 3.60
CA TYR A 142 -1.84 -0.57 4.03
C TYR A 142 -2.73 0.54 3.49
N ALA A 143 -2.99 1.54 4.32
CA ALA A 143 -3.68 2.76 3.93
C ALA A 143 -2.95 3.94 4.57
N GLU A 144 -2.90 5.06 3.85
CA GLU A 144 -2.23 6.27 4.28
C GLU A 144 -2.92 7.49 3.69
N VAL A 145 -2.98 8.56 4.48
CA VAL A 145 -3.41 9.87 4.01
C VAL A 145 -2.17 10.77 4.02
N VAL A 146 -1.81 11.30 2.85
CA VAL A 146 -0.65 12.20 2.68
C VAL A 146 -1.20 13.59 2.39
N ALA A 147 -0.97 14.53 3.29
CA ALA A 147 -1.35 15.92 3.13
C ALA A 147 -0.14 16.78 2.74
N ASP A 148 -0.36 17.82 1.94
CA ASP A 148 0.68 18.81 1.67
C ASP A 148 0.97 19.67 2.91
N SER A 149 2.14 20.31 2.89
CA SER A 149 2.68 21.22 3.89
C SER A 149 1.73 22.32 4.37
N GLY A 150 0.84 22.82 3.50
CA GLY A 150 -0.16 23.82 3.88
C GLY A 150 -1.18 23.27 4.89
N ILE A 151 -1.60 22.02 4.71
CA ILE A 151 -2.56 21.32 5.56
C ILE A 151 -1.87 20.77 6.81
N ASP A 152 -0.69 20.15 6.67
CA ASP A 152 0.07 19.57 7.79
C ASP A 152 0.41 20.62 8.86
N ALA A 153 0.59 21.88 8.47
CA ALA A 153 0.81 22.99 9.39
C ALA A 153 -0.42 23.35 10.25
N LYS A 154 -1.64 22.99 9.82
CA LYS A 154 -2.90 23.34 10.50
C LYS A 154 -3.60 22.14 11.14
N VAL A 155 -3.42 20.94 10.59
CA VAL A 155 -4.13 19.73 10.98
C VAL A 155 -3.15 18.71 11.56
N GLY A 156 -3.34 18.32 12.81
CA GLY A 156 -2.48 17.33 13.45
C GLY A 156 -2.70 15.90 12.94
N GLN A 157 -1.63 15.10 12.92
CA GLN A 157 -1.60 13.71 12.45
C GLN A 157 -2.73 12.82 13.02
N HIS A 158 -3.13 13.04 14.27
CA HIS A 158 -4.18 12.25 14.95
C HIS A 158 -5.54 12.27 14.23
N VAL A 159 -5.83 13.31 13.44
CA VAL A 159 -7.05 13.42 12.62
C VAL A 159 -7.02 12.38 11.50
N TRP A 160 -5.87 12.27 10.81
CA TRP A 160 -5.67 11.32 9.73
C TRP A 160 -5.67 9.86 10.22
N ASP A 161 -5.16 9.61 11.42
CA ASP A 161 -5.16 8.27 12.02
C ASP A 161 -6.58 7.70 12.19
N GLY A 162 -7.57 8.57 12.41
CA GLY A 162 -8.99 8.18 12.45
C GLY A 162 -9.49 7.72 11.08
N VAL A 163 -9.23 8.53 10.06
CA VAL A 163 -9.59 8.26 8.66
C VAL A 163 -8.97 6.96 8.17
N VAL A 164 -7.67 6.77 8.39
CA VAL A 164 -6.93 5.56 7.99
C VAL A 164 -7.49 4.32 8.68
N ARG A 165 -7.87 4.42 9.96
CA ARG A 165 -8.42 3.30 10.72
C ARG A 165 -9.78 2.87 10.17
N GLU A 166 -10.65 3.82 9.87
CA GLU A 166 -11.95 3.53 9.28
C GLU A 166 -11.82 2.93 7.88
N LEU A 167 -10.99 3.54 7.03
CA LEU A 167 -10.71 3.06 5.68
C LEU A 167 -10.16 1.63 5.69
N THR A 168 -9.20 1.34 6.57
CA THR A 168 -8.62 0.00 6.71
C THR A 168 -9.65 -1.02 7.20
N ARG A 169 -10.58 -0.62 8.07
CA ARG A 169 -11.69 -1.48 8.53
C ARG A 169 -12.63 -1.83 7.37
N HIS A 170 -13.05 -0.84 6.60
CA HIS A 170 -13.93 -1.04 5.44
C HIS A 170 -13.29 -1.90 4.35
N ALA A 171 -12.00 -1.68 4.08
CA ALA A 171 -11.22 -2.52 3.18
C ALA A 171 -11.13 -3.98 3.68
N GLY A 172 -11.20 -4.20 5.00
CA GLY A 172 -11.21 -5.52 5.64
C GLY A 172 -12.50 -6.30 5.42
N ASP A 173 -13.61 -5.57 5.32
CA ASP A 173 -14.97 -6.11 5.17
C ASP A 173 -15.42 -6.25 3.71
N ASP A 174 -14.50 -6.15 2.74
CA ASP A 174 -14.80 -6.15 1.30
C ASP A 174 -15.66 -4.95 0.83
N ARG A 175 -15.60 -3.84 1.59
CA ARG A 175 -16.39 -2.61 1.35
C ARG A 175 -15.49 -1.41 1.10
N LEU A 176 -14.50 -1.60 0.22
CA LEU A 176 -13.47 -0.60 -0.03
C LEU A 176 -14.05 0.73 -0.54
N ALA A 177 -15.04 0.68 -1.44
CA ALA A 177 -15.70 1.87 -1.97
C ALA A 177 -16.38 2.69 -0.87
N ASP A 178 -17.11 2.04 0.03
CA ASP A 178 -17.71 2.70 1.20
C ASP A 178 -16.64 3.32 2.11
N GLY A 179 -15.50 2.64 2.26
CA GLY A 179 -14.35 3.14 2.98
C GLY A 179 -13.80 4.42 2.37
N PHE A 180 -13.64 4.48 1.04
CA PHE A 180 -13.21 5.69 0.34
C PHE A 180 -14.21 6.83 0.52
N VAL A 181 -15.50 6.58 0.31
CA VAL A 181 -16.54 7.60 0.48
C VAL A 181 -16.51 8.18 1.90
N LYS A 182 -16.42 7.34 2.94
CA LYS A 182 -16.30 7.79 4.34
C LYS A 182 -15.02 8.57 4.62
N ALA A 183 -13.91 8.12 4.04
CA ALA A 183 -12.63 8.81 4.16
C ALA A 183 -12.68 10.19 3.51
N ILE A 184 -13.24 10.30 2.31
CA ILE A 184 -13.42 11.56 1.58
C ILE A 184 -14.33 12.52 2.34
N GLU A 185 -15.47 12.03 2.86
CA GLU A 185 -16.37 12.84 3.70
C GLU A 185 -15.64 13.42 4.92
N SER A 186 -14.83 12.59 5.59
CA SER A 186 -14.09 12.98 6.79
C SER A 186 -12.97 13.98 6.47
N VAL A 187 -12.19 13.71 5.42
CA VAL A 187 -11.13 14.61 4.95
C VAL A 187 -11.73 15.94 4.49
N GLY A 188 -12.80 15.91 3.70
CA GLY A 188 -13.50 17.11 3.22
C GLY A 188 -14.05 17.97 4.35
N ALA A 189 -14.58 17.37 5.42
CA ALA A 189 -15.06 18.12 6.59
C ALA A 189 -13.91 18.87 7.29
N VAL A 190 -12.76 18.22 7.45
CA VAL A 190 -11.55 18.84 8.06
C VAL A 190 -11.00 19.95 7.16
N LEU A 191 -10.97 19.74 5.84
CA LEU A 191 -10.51 20.74 4.89
C LEU A 191 -11.46 21.94 4.85
N ALA A 192 -12.78 21.74 4.90
CA ALA A 192 -13.76 22.83 4.92
C ALA A 192 -13.63 23.73 6.16
N GLU A 193 -13.20 23.20 7.30
CA GLU A 193 -12.97 23.99 8.52
C GLU A 193 -11.74 24.93 8.39
N HIS A 194 -10.65 24.43 7.77
CA HIS A 194 -9.37 25.15 7.74
C HIS A 194 -9.09 25.89 6.42
N PHE A 195 -9.79 25.52 5.35
CA PHE A 195 -9.63 26.00 3.98
C PHE A 195 -11.01 26.10 3.29
N PRO A 196 -11.88 27.02 3.74
CA PRO A 196 -13.19 27.22 3.11
C PRO A 196 -13.04 27.76 1.67
N VAL A 197 -14.05 27.48 0.83
CA VAL A 197 -14.09 27.98 -0.55
C VAL A 197 -13.99 29.51 -0.58
N THR A 198 -13.15 30.03 -1.48
CA THR A 198 -12.98 31.47 -1.71
C THR A 198 -13.42 31.83 -3.13
N GLU A 199 -13.85 33.07 -3.37
CA GLU A 199 -14.20 33.52 -4.73
C GLU A 199 -13.00 33.40 -5.68
N GLY A 200 -13.15 32.64 -6.76
CA GLY A 200 -12.10 32.39 -7.75
C GLY A 200 -11.42 31.02 -7.64
N ASP A 201 -11.86 30.18 -6.70
CA ASP A 201 -11.41 28.80 -6.60
C ASP A 201 -11.80 27.99 -7.85
N THR A 202 -10.84 27.27 -8.41
CA THR A 202 -11.01 26.43 -9.60
C THR A 202 -10.47 25.04 -9.31
N ASN A 203 -11.25 24.02 -9.63
CA ASN A 203 -10.81 22.63 -9.46
C ASN A 203 -9.47 22.39 -10.18
N GLU A 204 -8.44 22.06 -9.42
CA GLU A 204 -7.06 21.88 -9.88
C GLU A 204 -6.70 20.40 -10.16
N LEU A 205 -7.49 19.42 -9.67
CA LEU A 205 -7.26 17.98 -9.86
C LEU A 205 -8.45 17.28 -10.56
N ASP A 206 -8.26 16.02 -10.96
CA ASP A 206 -9.34 15.23 -11.55
C ASP A 206 -10.11 14.43 -10.47
N ASP A 207 -11.44 14.53 -10.46
CA ASP A 207 -12.32 13.92 -9.45
C ASP A 207 -12.59 12.42 -9.70
N HIS A 208 -11.55 11.59 -9.66
CA HIS A 208 -11.73 10.14 -9.81
C HIS A 208 -10.76 9.30 -8.99
N LEU A 209 -11.19 8.09 -8.67
CA LEU A 209 -10.31 7.07 -8.12
C LEU A 209 -9.40 6.52 -9.21
N VAL A 210 -8.09 6.55 -8.97
CA VAL A 210 -7.10 5.90 -9.84
C VAL A 210 -6.70 4.54 -9.30
N GLU A 211 -6.75 3.52 -10.17
CA GLU A 211 -6.25 2.18 -9.88
C GLU A 211 -4.87 1.93 -10.53
N ILE A 212 -3.91 1.40 -9.77
CA ILE A 212 -2.55 1.09 -10.24
C ILE A 212 -2.03 -0.30 -9.83
#